data_AF-X1BC16-F1
#
_entry.id   AF-X1BC16-F1
#
_cell.length_a   1.000
_cell.length_b   1.000
_cell.length_c   1.000
_cell.angle_alpha   90.00
_cell.angle_beta   90.00
_cell.angle_gamma   90.00
#
_symmetry.space_group_name_H-M   'P 1'
#
loop_
_entity.id
_entity.type
_entity.pdbx_description
1 polymer ?
#
loop_
_entity_poly.entity_id
_entity_poly.type
_entity_poly.pdbx_seq_one_letter_code
_entity_poly.pdbx_strand_id
1 'polypeptide(L)'
;MKLKGDGDFIRLRVAHLERVGGKPTLYSDIVDEFGDTNAYAFHNLYPYKGKFYPRLVRTLINTFKLNQNSLLLDPFNGSGTATHEASLMGIKSTGVDVTPVGVMLSELKN
;
A
#
# COMPACT_ATOMS: atom_id res chain seq x y z
N MET A 1 28.32 4.84 -10.55
CA MET A 1 28.00 4.93 -9.10
C MET A 1 27.25 3.67 -8.69
N LYS A 2 27.91 2.71 -8.01
CA LYS A 2 27.22 1.54 -7.44
C LYS A 2 26.62 1.96 -6.10
N LEU A 3 25.33 2.26 -6.07
CA LEU A 3 24.59 2.41 -4.82
C LEU A 3 24.65 1.08 -4.07
N LYS A 4 25.41 1.03 -2.95
CA LYS A 4 25.42 -0.10 -2.02
C LYS A 4 24.13 -0.02 -1.18
N GLY A 5 23.06 -0.62 -1.69
CA GLY A 5 21.78 -0.74 -0.97
C GLY A 5 21.28 -2.18 -1.03
N ASP A 6 20.44 -2.55 -0.07
CA ASP A 6 19.74 -3.83 -0.09
C ASP A 6 18.68 -3.82 -1.20
N GLY A 7 19.03 -4.39 -2.35
CA GLY A 7 18.15 -4.44 -3.51
C GLY A 7 16.90 -5.30 -3.28
N ASP A 8 16.99 -6.32 -2.43
CA ASP A 8 15.85 -7.18 -2.11
C ASP A 8 14.86 -6.43 -1.23
N PHE A 9 15.34 -5.71 -0.22
CA PHE A 9 14.52 -4.82 0.59
C PHE A 9 13.81 -3.75 -0.24
N ILE A 10 14.53 -3.08 -1.16
CA ILE A 10 13.93 -2.06 -2.03
C ILE A 10 12.86 -2.67 -2.93
N ARG A 11 13.11 -3.86 -3.50
CA ARG A 11 12.17 -4.58 -4.38
C ARG A 11 10.84 -4.89 -3.69
N LEU A 12 10.86 -5.17 -2.38
CA LEU A 12 9.66 -5.45 -1.59
C LEU A 12 8.87 -4.19 -1.21
N ARG A 13 9.48 -2.99 -1.32
CA ARG A 13 8.90 -1.76 -0.77
C ARG A 13 8.55 -0.69 -1.80
N VAL A 14 9.25 -0.63 -2.93
CA VAL A 14 9.01 0.41 -3.92
C VAL A 14 7.83 0.07 -4.81
N ALA A 15 6.86 0.98 -4.93
CA ALA A 15 5.70 0.84 -5.84
C ALA A 15 5.84 1.69 -7.12
N HIS A 16 6.91 2.48 -7.22
CA HIS A 16 7.12 3.42 -8.31
C HIS A 16 8.08 2.96 -9.40
N LEU A 17 8.78 1.85 -9.17
CA LEU A 17 9.70 1.26 -10.13
C LEU A 17 9.23 -0.13 -10.47
N GLU A 18 9.26 -0.48 -11.75
CA GLU A 18 8.85 -1.83 -12.16
C GLU A 18 9.90 -2.87 -11.79
N ARG A 19 11.17 -2.49 -11.84
CA ARG A 19 12.30 -3.38 -11.58
C ARG A 19 13.35 -2.73 -10.70
N VAL A 20 13.98 -3.54 -9.87
CA VAL A 20 15.16 -3.18 -9.06
C VAL A 20 16.25 -4.21 -9.33
N GLY A 21 17.38 -3.77 -9.88
CA GLY A 21 18.48 -4.67 -10.25
C GLY A 21 18.07 -5.73 -11.30
N GLY A 22 17.17 -5.38 -12.22
CA GLY A 22 16.68 -6.26 -13.29
C GLY A 22 15.56 -7.22 -12.90
N LYS A 23 15.28 -7.39 -11.60
CA LYS A 23 14.17 -8.21 -11.08
C LYS A 23 12.90 -7.37 -10.91
N PRO A 24 11.70 -7.90 -11.22
CA PRO A 24 10.41 -7.24 -10.94
C PRO A 24 10.24 -6.85 -9.49
N THR A 25 9.54 -5.76 -9.19
CA THR A 25 9.16 -5.43 -7.82
C THR A 25 7.96 -6.22 -7.36
N LEU A 26 7.79 -6.40 -6.05
CA LEU A 26 6.59 -7.05 -5.48
C LEU A 26 5.31 -6.43 -6.05
N TYR A 27 5.32 -5.11 -6.26
CA TYR A 27 4.19 -4.40 -6.79
C TYR A 27 3.95 -4.57 -8.27
N SER A 28 5.01 -4.73 -9.06
CA SER A 28 4.83 -5.11 -10.46
C SER A 28 4.22 -6.48 -10.56
N ASP A 29 4.70 -7.44 -9.76
CA ASP A 29 4.15 -8.80 -9.76
C ASP A 29 2.66 -8.79 -9.41
N ILE A 30 2.26 -8.02 -8.39
CA ILE A 30 0.85 -7.90 -7.99
C ILE A 30 0.05 -7.11 -9.04
N VAL A 31 0.54 -5.97 -9.53
CA VAL A 31 -0.19 -5.15 -10.50
C VAL A 31 -0.41 -5.88 -11.81
N ASP A 32 0.59 -6.60 -12.31
CA ASP A 32 0.51 -7.34 -13.56
C ASP A 32 -0.53 -8.47 -13.50
N GLU A 33 -0.77 -9.04 -12.31
CA GLU A 33 -1.86 -10.00 -12.09
C GLU A 33 -3.25 -9.37 -12.27
N PHE A 34 -3.41 -8.08 -11.93
CA PHE A 34 -4.70 -7.37 -11.99
C PHE A 34 -4.84 -6.39 -13.17
N GLY A 35 -3.75 -6.12 -13.90
CA GLY A 35 -3.70 -5.22 -15.06
C GLY A 35 -3.88 -3.71 -14.77
N ASP A 36 -3.93 -3.28 -13.50
CA ASP A 36 -4.14 -1.88 -13.13
C ASP A 36 -3.40 -1.46 -11.84
N THR A 37 -2.50 -0.48 -12.02
CA THR A 37 -1.65 0.12 -10.98
C THR A 37 -2.40 0.82 -9.83
N ASN A 38 -3.70 1.06 -9.94
CA ASN A 38 -4.54 1.69 -8.92
C ASN A 38 -5.66 0.77 -8.39
N ALA A 39 -5.86 -0.39 -9.02
CA ALA A 39 -6.94 -1.32 -8.67
C ALA A 39 -6.47 -2.66 -8.09
N TYR A 40 -5.16 -2.92 -8.12
CA TYR A 40 -4.55 -4.13 -7.57
C TYR A 40 -4.88 -4.35 -6.09
N ALA A 41 -4.71 -5.59 -5.61
CA ALA A 41 -4.92 -5.95 -4.20
C ALA A 41 -6.23 -5.39 -3.62
N PHE A 42 -7.36 -5.65 -4.29
CA PHE A 42 -8.70 -5.23 -3.85
C PHE A 42 -8.94 -3.71 -3.75
N HIS A 43 -8.01 -2.84 -4.19
CA HIS A 43 -8.20 -1.39 -4.15
C HIS A 43 -9.36 -0.89 -5.02
N ASN A 44 -9.90 -1.73 -5.92
CA ASN A 44 -11.09 -1.44 -6.73
C ASN A 44 -12.33 -2.28 -6.41
N LEU A 45 -12.41 -2.84 -5.20
CA LEU A 45 -13.59 -3.62 -4.77
C LEU A 45 -14.91 -2.82 -4.87
N TYR A 46 -14.86 -1.51 -4.60
CA TYR A 46 -16.00 -0.60 -4.74
C TYR A 46 -15.52 0.81 -5.14
N PRO A 47 -16.26 1.55 -5.98
CA PRO A 47 -15.94 2.93 -6.34
C PRO A 47 -16.19 3.90 -5.17
N TYR A 48 -15.28 3.90 -4.20
CA TYR A 48 -15.29 4.86 -3.09
C TYR A 48 -14.67 6.19 -3.52
N LYS A 49 -15.44 7.28 -3.47
CA LYS A 49 -14.95 8.63 -3.84
C LYS A 49 -13.93 9.14 -2.81
N GLY A 50 -12.91 9.84 -3.29
CA GLY A 50 -11.90 10.46 -2.42
C GLY A 50 -10.87 9.51 -1.80
N LYS A 51 -10.73 8.28 -2.34
CA LYS A 51 -9.70 7.33 -1.88
C LYS A 51 -8.28 7.75 -2.28
N PHE A 52 -7.29 7.42 -1.44
CA PHE A 52 -5.89 7.58 -1.83
C PHE A 52 -5.51 6.69 -3.01
N TYR A 53 -4.51 7.13 -3.78
CA TYR A 53 -3.76 6.23 -4.65
C TYR A 53 -2.88 5.32 -3.78
N PRO A 54 -2.92 3.98 -3.95
CA PRO A 54 -2.12 3.06 -3.13
C PRO A 54 -0.62 3.39 -3.14
N ARG A 55 -0.08 3.74 -4.31
CA ARG A 55 1.33 4.11 -4.50
C ARG A 55 1.73 5.36 -3.69
N LEU A 56 0.80 6.31 -3.50
CA LEU A 56 1.04 7.49 -2.65
C LEU A 56 1.23 7.07 -1.20
N VAL A 57 0.34 6.23 -0.66
CA VAL A 57 0.46 5.74 0.72
C VAL A 57 1.79 5.01 0.91
N ARG A 58 2.16 4.12 -0.02
CA ARG A 58 3.44 3.42 0.04
C ARG A 58 4.64 4.36 0.03
N THR A 59 4.57 5.44 -0.75
CA THR A 59 5.59 6.50 -0.74
C THR A 59 5.69 7.17 0.62
N LEU A 60 4.56 7.51 1.25
CA LEU A 60 4.55 8.08 2.60
C LEU A 60 5.12 7.11 3.62
N ILE A 61 4.68 5.84 3.63
CA ILE A 61 5.20 4.79 4.51
C ILE A 61 6.74 4.70 4.40
N ASN A 62 7.27 4.69 3.18
CA ASN A 62 8.72 4.64 2.94
C ASN A 62 9.44 5.92 3.36
N THR A 63 8.84 7.09 3.09
CA THR A 63 9.39 8.40 3.44
C THR A 63 9.54 8.57 4.95
N PHE A 64 8.54 8.14 5.71
CA PHE A 64 8.56 8.13 7.17
C PHE A 64 9.27 6.91 7.77
N LYS A 65 9.83 6.02 6.92
CA LYS A 65 10.59 4.83 7.32
C LYS A 65 9.81 3.89 8.25
N LEU A 66 8.50 3.79 8.07
CA LEU A 66 7.68 2.92 8.90
C LEU A 66 8.05 1.45 8.63
N ASN A 67 8.10 0.67 9.70
CA ASN A 67 8.48 -0.74 9.70
C ASN A 67 7.55 -1.55 10.62
N GLN A 68 7.84 -2.83 10.84
CA GLN A 68 6.97 -3.74 11.62
C GLN A 68 6.79 -3.32 13.09
N ASN A 69 7.69 -2.47 13.61
CA ASN A 69 7.58 -1.89 14.95
C ASN A 69 6.81 -0.56 14.96
N SER A 70 6.37 -0.07 13.81
CA SER A 70 5.56 1.14 13.67
C SER A 70 4.06 0.82 13.77
N LEU A 71 3.28 1.85 14.14
CA LEU A 71 1.81 1.84 14.08
C LEU A 71 1.37 2.98 13.16
N LEU A 72 0.57 2.65 12.14
CA LEU A 72 -0.06 3.63 11.26
C LEU A 72 -1.51 3.87 11.69
N LEU A 73 -1.86 5.11 11.99
CA LEU A 73 -3.23 5.54 12.26
C LEU A 73 -3.77 6.33 11.07
N ASP A 74 -4.92 5.92 10.54
CA ASP A 74 -5.72 6.73 9.61
C ASP A 74 -7.03 7.16 10.29
N PRO A 75 -7.15 8.43 10.72
CA PRO A 75 -8.35 8.92 11.41
C PRO A 75 -9.54 9.16 10.47
N PHE A 76 -9.36 9.04 9.15
CA PHE A 76 -10.39 9.19 8.11
C PHE A 76 -10.25 8.08 7.07
N ASN A 77 -10.32 6.84 7.55
CA ASN A 77 -9.88 5.64 6.85
C ASN A 77 -10.60 5.39 5.51
N GLY A 78 -11.82 5.90 5.35
CA GLY A 78 -12.68 5.67 4.19
C GLY A 78 -12.77 4.17 3.87
N SER A 79 -12.42 3.81 2.63
CA SER A 79 -12.38 2.41 2.17
C SER A 79 -11.08 1.65 2.49
N GLY A 80 -10.26 2.15 3.41
CA GLY A 80 -9.13 1.42 3.98
C GLY A 80 -7.84 1.43 3.16
N THR A 81 -7.63 2.35 2.21
CA THR A 81 -6.41 2.34 1.38
C THR A 81 -5.14 2.41 2.23
N ALA A 82 -5.11 3.28 3.25
CA ALA A 82 -3.91 3.47 4.07
C ALA A 82 -3.61 2.24 4.95
N THR A 83 -4.63 1.71 5.62
CA THR A 83 -4.51 0.52 6.48
C THR A 83 -4.18 -0.73 5.68
N HIS A 84 -4.75 -0.88 4.47
CA HIS A 84 -4.51 -2.03 3.62
C HIS A 84 -3.09 -2.02 3.06
N GLU A 85 -2.60 -0.87 2.58
CA GLU A 85 -1.20 -0.74 2.17
C GLU A 85 -0.22 -0.96 3.33
N ALA A 86 -0.59 -0.64 4.56
CA ALA A 86 0.22 -0.99 5.74
C ALA A 86 0.23 -2.51 5.99
N SER A 87 -0.93 -3.18 5.86
CA SER A 87 -1.09 -4.64 6.01
C SER A 87 -0.23 -5.40 5.00
N LEU A 88 -0.29 -5.02 3.70
CA LEU A 88 0.57 -5.57 2.63
C LEU A 88 2.08 -5.41 2.91
N MET A 89 2.44 -4.57 3.87
CA MET A 89 3.80 -4.25 4.27
C MET A 89 4.22 -4.86 5.61
N GLY A 90 3.32 -5.59 6.27
CA GLY A 90 3.53 -6.11 7.61
C GLY A 90 3.59 -5.03 8.69
N ILE A 91 3.01 -3.84 8.44
CA ILE A 91 2.97 -2.72 9.38
C ILE A 91 1.62 -2.75 10.10
N LYS A 92 1.63 -2.69 11.43
CA LYS A 92 0.40 -2.58 12.21
C LYS A 92 -0.32 -1.29 11.88
N SER A 93 -1.63 -1.35 11.70
CA SER A 93 -2.44 -0.18 11.38
C SER A 93 -3.78 -0.18 12.11
N THR A 94 -4.36 1.01 12.26
CA THR A 94 -5.69 1.21 12.80
C THR A 94 -6.36 2.34 12.01
N GLY A 95 -7.59 2.11 11.60
CA GLY A 95 -8.37 3.09 10.84
C GLY A 95 -9.66 3.43 11.58
N VAL A 96 -10.05 4.70 11.53
CA VAL A 96 -11.34 5.18 12.04
C VAL A 96 -12.03 5.92 10.90
N ASP A 97 -13.33 5.67 10.70
CA ASP A 97 -14.15 6.46 9.79
C ASP A 97 -15.58 6.53 10.32
N VAL A 98 -16.29 7.62 10.02
CA VAL A 98 -17.68 7.82 10.41
C VAL A 98 -18.65 7.11 9.44
N THR A 99 -18.19 6.81 8.23
CA THR A 99 -19.00 6.29 7.14
C THR A 99 -19.11 4.76 7.24
N PRO A 100 -20.30 4.18 7.49
CA PRO A 100 -20.44 2.74 7.68
C PRO A 100 -19.99 1.91 6.48
N VAL A 101 -20.23 2.41 5.26
CA VAL A 101 -19.79 1.76 4.02
C VAL A 101 -18.26 1.75 3.90
N GLY A 102 -17.60 2.84 4.30
CA GLY A 102 -16.14 2.91 4.34
C GLY A 102 -15.58 1.87 5.31
N VAL A 103 -16.10 1.84 6.54
CA VAL A 103 -15.71 0.87 7.57
C VAL A 103 -15.85 -0.57 7.06
N MET A 104 -17.03 -0.95 6.54
CA MET A 104 -17.28 -2.29 6.00
C MET A 104 -16.28 -2.67 4.89
N LEU A 105 -16.04 -1.75 3.93
CA LEU A 105 -15.09 -2.00 2.85
C LEU A 105 -13.65 -2.14 3.37
N SER A 106 -13.28 -1.35 4.39
CA SER A 106 -11.96 -1.43 5.00
C SER A 106 -11.76 -2.73 5.77
N GLU A 107 -12.77 -3.20 6.52
CA GLU A 107 -12.73 -4.46 7.26
C GLU A 107 -12.61 -5.67 6.31
N LEU A 108 -13.31 -5.64 5.18
CA LEU A 108 -13.24 -6.72 4.18
C LEU A 108 -11.87 -6.82 3.50
N LYS A 109 -11.12 -5.71 3.43
CA LYS A 109 -9.79 -5.66 2.80
C LYS A 109 -8.65 -6.04 3.73
N ASN A 110 -8.77 -5.75 5.02
CA ASN A 110 -7.65 -5.76 5.96
C ASN A 110 -7.44 -7.12 6.61
#